data_AF-A0A3A0B2W2-F1
#
_entry.id   AF-A0A3A0B2W2-F1
#
_cell.length_a   1.000
_cell.length_b   1.000
_cell.length_c   1.000
_cell.angle_alpha   90.00
_cell.angle_beta   90.00
_cell.angle_gamma   90.00
#
_symmetry.space_group_name_H-M   'P 1'
#
loop_
_entity.id
_entity.type
_entity.pdbx_description
1 polymer ?
#
loop_
_entity_poly.entity_id
_entity_poly.type
_entity_poly.pdbx_seq_one_letter_code
_entity_poly.pdbx_strand_id
1 'polypeptide(L)'
;MTDAPEWMGYSMPDRPTLATELAACMREHGFNMERLKRESGVAKSTLHHWLNGSVKRPYGWENLLRVAIALHLTKARTNRLLCAADLAPLDHLAAGASTSEQRLLLQHWGL
;
A
#
# COMPACT_ATOMS: atom_id res chain seq x y z
N MET A 1 -6.42 38.46 -18.94
CA MET A 1 -6.33 37.19 -19.70
C MET A 1 -5.14 36.46 -19.13
N THR A 2 -5.35 35.82 -17.98
CA THR A 2 -4.32 35.13 -17.22
C THR A 2 -4.75 33.68 -17.17
N ASP A 3 -3.99 32.86 -17.89
CA ASP A 3 -4.11 31.41 -17.97
C ASP A 3 -3.95 30.85 -16.56
N ALA A 4 -5.07 30.38 -15.98
CA ALA A 4 -5.08 29.67 -14.73
C ALA A 4 -4.59 28.25 -15.03
N PRO A 5 -3.56 27.76 -14.34
CA PRO A 5 -2.93 26.52 -14.75
C PRO A 5 -3.85 25.32 -14.48
N GLU A 6 -3.96 24.45 -15.47
CA GLU A 6 -4.93 23.36 -15.65
C GLU A 6 -4.91 22.24 -14.57
N TRP A 7 -4.15 22.40 -13.49
CA TRP A 7 -4.07 21.40 -12.41
C TRP A 7 -5.13 21.55 -11.31
N MET A 8 -6.06 22.52 -11.40
CA MET A 8 -7.15 22.72 -10.43
C MET A 8 -8.54 22.17 -10.83
N GLY A 9 -8.65 21.39 -11.92
CA GLY A 9 -9.96 20.94 -12.44
C GLY A 9 -10.11 19.43 -12.73
N TYR A 10 -9.02 18.65 -12.72
CA TYR A 10 -9.11 17.21 -12.90
C TYR A 10 -9.39 16.52 -11.57
N SER A 11 -10.67 16.30 -11.30
CA SER A 11 -11.08 15.10 -10.57
C SER A 11 -10.59 13.91 -11.40
N MET A 12 -9.39 13.40 -11.14
CA MET A 12 -8.86 12.19 -11.79
C MET A 12 -9.78 11.02 -11.41
N PRO A 13 -10.61 10.48 -12.31
CA PRO A 13 -11.51 9.39 -11.98
C PRO A 13 -10.84 8.01 -12.13
N ASP A 14 -9.52 7.89 -11.97
CA ASP A 14 -8.86 6.59 -12.12
C ASP A 14 -7.50 6.48 -11.40
N ARG A 15 -7.37 7.04 -10.18
CA ARG A 15 -6.32 6.52 -9.30
C ARG A 15 -6.89 5.31 -8.58
N PRO A 16 -6.38 4.10 -8.83
CA PRO A 16 -6.91 2.93 -8.18
C PRO A 16 -6.70 3.10 -6.68
N THR A 17 -7.77 2.90 -5.91
CA THR A 17 -7.72 3.00 -4.46
C THR A 17 -6.88 1.86 -3.89
N LEU A 18 -6.41 2.00 -2.65
CA LEU A 18 -5.81 0.88 -1.90
C LEU A 18 -6.66 -0.40 -1.99
N ALA A 19 -7.99 -0.27 -1.89
CA ALA A 19 -8.92 -1.38 -2.02
C ALA A 19 -8.79 -2.09 -3.38
N THR A 20 -8.79 -1.31 -4.46
CA THR A 20 -8.71 -1.80 -5.84
C THR A 20 -7.37 -2.49 -6.11
N GLU A 21 -6.25 -1.86 -5.76
CA GLU A 21 -4.90 -2.42 -5.97
C GLU A 21 -4.68 -3.69 -5.13
N LEU A 22 -5.10 -3.67 -3.86
CA LEU A 22 -4.97 -4.82 -2.98
C LEU A 22 -5.83 -5.99 -3.46
N ALA A 23 -7.08 -5.74 -3.88
CA ALA A 23 -7.95 -6.76 -4.43
C ALA A 23 -7.41 -7.34 -5.75
N ALA A 24 -6.80 -6.51 -6.60
CA ALA A 24 -6.13 -6.96 -7.81
C ALA A 24 -4.94 -7.88 -7.48
N CYS A 25 -4.07 -7.47 -6.56
CA CYS A 25 -2.94 -8.30 -6.11
C CYS A 25 -3.41 -9.63 -5.50
N MET A 26 -4.44 -9.60 -4.66
CA MET A 26 -4.98 -10.83 -4.06
C MET A 26 -5.50 -11.81 -5.11
N ARG A 27 -6.23 -11.31 -6.13
CA ARG A 27 -6.73 -12.16 -7.22
C ARG A 27 -5.61 -12.75 -8.05
N GLU A 28 -4.60 -11.95 -8.40
CA GLU A 28 -3.48 -12.40 -9.23
C GLU A 28 -2.64 -13.48 -8.54
N HIS A 29 -2.43 -13.35 -7.22
CA HIS A 29 -1.63 -14.31 -6.44
C HIS A 29 -2.47 -15.45 -5.80
N GLY A 30 -3.79 -15.49 -6.05
CA GLY A 30 -4.68 -16.52 -5.49
C GLY A 30 -4.80 -16.47 -3.96
N PHE A 31 -4.74 -15.28 -3.37
CA PHE A 31 -4.90 -15.07 -1.93
C PHE A 31 -6.37 -14.84 -1.57
N ASN A 32 -6.84 -15.56 -0.55
CA ASN A 32 -8.07 -15.23 0.16
C ASN A 32 -7.74 -14.47 1.46
N MET A 33 -8.76 -13.87 2.07
CA MET A 33 -8.60 -13.04 3.28
C MET A 33 -7.93 -13.81 4.44
N GLU A 34 -8.27 -15.09 4.63
CA GLU A 34 -7.76 -15.88 5.75
C GLU A 34 -6.28 -16.23 5.57
N ARG A 35 -5.89 -16.57 4.34
CA ARG A 35 -4.49 -16.75 3.97
C ARG A 35 -3.73 -15.43 4.14
N LEU A 36 -4.23 -14.32 3.62
CA LEU A 36 -3.55 -13.04 3.74
C LEU A 36 -3.35 -12.61 5.20
N LYS A 37 -4.36 -12.78 6.05
CA LYS A 37 -4.25 -12.57 7.51
C LYS A 37 -3.11 -13.41 8.10
N ARG A 38 -3.09 -14.71 7.81
CA ARG A 38 -2.09 -15.63 8.39
C ARG A 38 -0.68 -15.28 7.94
N GLU A 39 -0.48 -15.01 6.66
CA GLU A 39 0.85 -14.75 6.10
C GLU A 39 1.36 -13.33 6.41
N SER A 40 0.48 -12.32 6.45
CA SER A 40 0.87 -10.94 6.77
C SER A 40 0.89 -10.61 8.26
N GLY A 41 0.23 -11.42 9.10
CA GLY A 41 0.01 -11.13 10.51
C GLY A 41 -0.91 -9.93 10.78
N VAL A 42 -1.51 -9.33 9.74
CA VAL A 42 -2.43 -8.19 9.88
C VAL A 42 -3.82 -8.69 10.25
N ALA A 43 -4.47 -8.02 11.20
CA ALA A 43 -5.81 -8.38 11.65
C ALA A 43 -6.83 -8.37 10.50
N LYS A 44 -7.74 -9.37 10.50
CA LYS A 44 -8.79 -9.51 9.48
C LYS A 44 -9.64 -8.26 9.34
N SER A 45 -9.98 -7.61 10.46
CA SER A 45 -10.75 -6.36 10.47
C SER A 45 -10.02 -5.23 9.75
N THR A 46 -8.71 -5.09 9.95
CA THR A 46 -7.88 -4.11 9.25
C THR A 46 -7.86 -4.37 7.75
N LEU A 47 -7.62 -5.61 7.32
CA LEU A 47 -7.65 -6.00 5.91
C LEU A 47 -9.03 -5.74 5.28
N HIS A 48 -10.10 -6.04 6.00
CA HIS A 48 -11.47 -5.78 5.57
C HIS A 48 -11.74 -4.28 5.38
N HIS A 49 -11.30 -3.42 6.30
CA HIS A 49 -11.44 -1.97 6.16
C HIS A 49 -10.65 -1.42 4.97
N TRP A 50 -9.49 -2.00 4.65
CA TRP A 50 -8.70 -1.60 3.48
C TRP A 50 -9.38 -2.01 2.18
N LEU A 51 -9.85 -3.25 2.08
CA LEU A 51 -10.54 -3.78 0.90
C LEU A 51 -11.92 -3.15 0.68
N ASN A 52 -12.57 -2.66 1.72
CA ASN A 52 -13.84 -1.93 1.61
C ASN A 52 -13.63 -0.43 1.35
N GLY A 53 -12.38 0.05 1.23
CA GLY A 53 -12.07 1.46 1.00
C GLY A 53 -12.40 2.39 2.19
N SER A 54 -12.69 1.83 3.36
CA SER A 54 -13.03 2.61 4.57
C SER A 54 -11.81 3.35 5.14
N VAL A 55 -10.60 2.91 4.80
CA VAL A 55 -9.35 3.53 5.22
C VAL A 55 -8.63 4.06 3.99
N LYS A 56 -8.53 5.38 3.88
CA LYS A 56 -7.78 6.05 2.82
C LYS A 56 -6.28 6.06 3.08
N ARG A 57 -5.88 6.13 4.36
CA ARG A 57 -4.48 6.20 4.78
C ARG A 57 -4.29 5.35 6.06
N PRO A 58 -3.74 4.14 5.96
CA PRO A 58 -3.53 3.30 7.13
C PRO A 58 -2.55 3.95 8.10
N TYR A 59 -2.88 3.88 9.39
CA TYR A 59 -1.99 4.32 10.45
C TYR A 59 -0.85 3.31 10.57
N GLY A 60 0.34 3.69 10.09
CA GLY A 60 1.50 2.81 10.00
C GLY A 60 1.57 2.05 8.66
N TRP A 61 2.54 2.44 7.84
CA TRP A 61 2.87 1.77 6.57
C TRP A 61 3.41 0.35 6.78
N GLU A 62 3.84 0.01 7.99
CA GLU A 62 4.41 -1.31 8.36
C GLU A 62 3.46 -2.46 8.06
N ASN A 63 2.18 -2.33 8.44
CA ASN A 63 1.18 -3.36 8.14
C ASN A 63 0.96 -3.53 6.63
N LEU A 64 1.05 -2.42 5.87
CA LEU A 64 0.91 -2.48 4.42
C LEU A 64 2.12 -3.15 3.77
N LEU A 65 3.33 -2.93 4.30
CA LEU A 65 4.53 -3.66 3.86
C LEU A 65 4.46 -5.14 4.21
N ARG A 66 3.97 -5.52 5.40
CA ARG A 66 3.77 -6.93 5.77
C ARG A 66 2.82 -7.63 4.78
N VAL A 67 1.74 -6.95 4.37
CA VAL A 67 0.84 -7.43 3.32
C VAL A 67 1.54 -7.55 1.97
N ALA A 68 2.34 -6.55 1.59
CA ALA A 68 3.11 -6.59 0.35
C ALA A 68 4.13 -7.74 0.32
N ILE A 69 4.81 -8.00 1.44
CA ILE A 69 5.73 -9.14 1.61
C ILE A 69 4.98 -10.47 1.51
N ALA A 70 3.84 -10.60 2.19
CA ALA A 70 3.02 -11.81 2.14
C ALA A 70 2.48 -12.11 0.73
N LEU A 71 2.19 -11.07 -0.05
CA LEU A 71 1.80 -11.17 -1.45
C LEU A 71 3.01 -11.30 -2.40
N HIS A 72 4.24 -11.32 -1.87
CA HIS A 72 5.48 -11.36 -2.64
C HIS A 72 5.57 -10.24 -3.71
N LEU A 73 5.11 -9.04 -3.36
CA LEU A 73 5.10 -7.91 -4.28
C LEU A 73 6.52 -7.38 -4.54
N THR A 74 6.80 -7.09 -5.80
CA THR A 74 8.03 -6.41 -6.21
C THR A 74 8.06 -4.97 -5.71
N LYS A 75 9.25 -4.36 -5.61
CA LYS A 75 9.44 -2.95 -5.19
C LYS A 75 8.50 -2.00 -5.95
N ALA A 76 8.36 -2.19 -7.26
CA ALA A 76 7.49 -1.37 -8.11
C ALA A 76 6.00 -1.51 -7.74
N ARG A 77 5.52 -2.74 -7.48
CA ARG A 77 4.13 -2.98 -7.06
C ARG A 77 3.86 -2.48 -5.65
N THR A 78 4.80 -2.67 -4.72
CA THR A 78 4.70 -2.13 -3.37
C THR A 78 4.62 -0.61 -3.39
N ASN A 79 5.42 0.07 -4.21
CA ASN A 79 5.33 1.52 -4.38
C ASN A 79 3.96 1.97 -4.93
N ARG A 80 3.39 1.23 -5.89
CA ARG A 80 2.03 1.53 -6.38
C ARG A 80 0.98 1.37 -5.28
N LEU A 81 1.07 0.30 -4.49
CA LEU A 81 0.17 0.05 -3.36
C LEU A 81 0.28 1.16 -2.29
N LEU A 82 1.51 1.61 -1.99
CA LEU A 82 1.77 2.73 -1.08
C LEU A 82 1.17 4.04 -1.61
N CYS A 83 1.39 4.37 -2.89
CA CYS A 83 0.81 5.56 -3.50
C CYS A 83 -0.73 5.51 -3.53
N ALA A 84 -1.33 4.34 -3.78
CA ALA A 84 -2.78 4.15 -3.73
C ALA A 84 -3.38 4.35 -2.32
N ALA A 85 -2.54 4.27 -1.28
CA ALA A 85 -2.87 4.52 0.12
C ALA A 85 -2.44 5.91 0.61
N ASP A 86 -2.05 6.82 -0.29
CA ASP A 86 -1.53 8.16 0.03
C ASP A 86 -0.29 8.13 0.95
N LEU A 87 0.55 7.11 0.78
CA LEU A 87 1.80 6.92 1.52
C LEU A 87 3.02 7.20 0.64
N ALA A 88 4.13 7.54 1.31
CA ALA A 88 5.40 7.76 0.64
C ALA A 88 5.96 6.44 0.07
N PRO A 89 6.73 6.49 -1.04
CA PRO A 89 7.36 5.31 -1.63
C PRO A 89 8.43 4.72 -0.70
N LEU A 90 8.80 3.46 -0.94
CA LEU A 90 9.73 2.68 -0.11
C LEU A 90 11.05 3.41 0.19
N ASP A 91 11.66 4.08 -0.79
CA ASP A 91 12.91 4.85 -0.59
C ASP A 91 12.76 5.96 0.45
N HIS A 92 11.61 6.66 0.45
CA HIS A 92 11.34 7.72 1.42
C HIS A 92 11.06 7.12 2.81
N LEU A 93 10.35 5.98 2.86
CA LEU A 93 10.13 5.26 4.11
C LEU A 93 11.45 4.74 4.71
N ALA A 94 12.39 4.31 3.87
CA ALA A 94 13.71 3.86 4.30
C ALA A 94 14.56 4.99 4.89
N ALA A 95 14.53 6.17 4.28
CA ALA A 95 15.19 7.35 4.84
C ALA A 95 14.63 7.77 6.21
N GLY A 96 13.33 7.56 6.45
CA GLY A 96 12.65 7.87 7.71
C GLY A 96 12.57 6.71 8.71
N ALA A 97 13.07 5.52 8.37
CA ALA A 97 12.93 4.32 9.20
C ALA A 97 13.71 4.45 10.51
N SER A 98 12.98 4.56 11.61
CA SER A 98 13.54 4.85 12.93
C SER A 98 13.73 3.57 13.75
N THR A 99 12.85 2.58 13.57
CA THR A 99 12.87 1.33 14.35
C THR A 99 13.58 0.20 13.59
N SER A 100 14.13 -0.77 14.32
CA SER A 100 14.75 -1.96 13.73
C SER A 100 13.75 -2.80 12.94
N GLU A 101 12.49 -2.87 13.38
CA GLU A 101 11.45 -3.59 12.66
C GLU A 101 11.16 -2.96 11.29
N GLN A 102 11.06 -1.64 11.23
CA GLN A 102 10.87 -0.89 9.98
C GLN A 102 12.00 -1.20 8.98
N ARG A 103 13.24 -1.20 9.45
CA ARG A 103 14.41 -1.54 8.61
C ARG A 103 14.35 -2.99 8.12
N LEU A 104 13.95 -3.94 8.98
CA LEU A 104 13.81 -5.35 8.57
C LEU A 104 12.75 -5.53 7.47
N LEU A 105 11.63 -4.81 7.55
CA LEU A 105 10.60 -4.83 6.50
C LEU A 105 11.15 -4.31 5.18
N LEU A 106 11.91 -3.22 5.21
CA LEU A 106 12.46 -2.56 4.03
C LEU A 106 13.59 -3.36 3.36
N GLN A 107 14.38 -4.10 4.14
CA GLN A 107 15.44 -5.00 3.63
C GLN A 107 14.91 -6.06 2.66
N HIS A 108 13.62 -6.41 2.75
CA HIS A 108 12.99 -7.32 1.78
C HIS A 108 13.14 -6.83 0.32
N TRP A 109 13.20 -5.51 0.11
CA TRP A 109 13.40 -4.89 -1.19
C TRP A 109 14.82 -4.36 -1.41
N GLY A 110 15.77 -4.73 -0.55
CA GLY A 110 17.17 -4.32 -0.63
C GLY A 110 17.42 -2.86 -0.23
N LEU A 111 16.62 -2.32 0.69
CA LEU A 111 16.71 -0.96 1.23
C LEU A 111 17.23 -0.93 2.67
#